data_AF-A0A212PGS0-F1
#
_entry.id   AF-A0A212PGS0-F1
#
_cell.length_a   1.000
_cell.length_b   1.000
_cell.length_c   1.000
_cell.angle_alpha   90.00
_cell.angle_beta   90.00
_cell.angle_gamma   90.00
#
_symmetry.space_group_name_H-M   'P 1'
#
loop_
_entity.id
_entity.type
_entity.pdbx_description
1 polymer ?
#
loop_
_entity_poly.entity_id
_entity_poly.type
_entity_poly.pdbx_seq_one_letter_code
_entity_poly.pdbx_strand_id
1 'polypeptide(L)'
;MRKYIFLFLLLGWSAGASAFVYEAYNGNVEFDHRFHRDKFACKECHSGPPGHMEFDRESAHTFCIGCHERKKAGPIKHCAECHKVS
;
A
#
# COMPACT_ATOMS: atom_id res chain seq x y z
N MET A 1 -43.99 -27.42 8.17
CA MET A 1 -43.04 -27.87 7.13
C MET A 1 -41.91 -26.85 7.09
N ARG A 2 -40.85 -27.12 7.87
CA ARG A 2 -39.48 -27.40 7.39
C ARG A 2 -38.76 -26.12 6.92
N LYS A 3 -38.23 -25.38 7.90
CA LYS A 3 -36.78 -25.23 8.14
C LYS A 3 -36.05 -24.61 6.94
N TYR A 4 -36.08 -23.28 6.82
CA TYR A 4 -35.02 -22.55 6.10
C TYR A 4 -34.70 -21.25 6.86
N ILE A 5 -34.13 -21.43 8.06
CA ILE A 5 -33.22 -20.44 8.64
C ILE A 5 -31.98 -20.47 7.75
N PHE A 6 -31.92 -19.60 6.76
CA PHE A 6 -30.66 -19.28 6.07
C PHE A 6 -29.95 -18.21 6.90
N LEU A 7 -29.34 -18.64 8.00
CA LEU A 7 -28.37 -17.85 8.75
C LEU A 7 -27.06 -17.88 7.95
N PHE A 8 -26.95 -17.07 6.90
CA PHE A 8 -25.65 -16.81 6.28
C PHE A 8 -24.98 -15.68 7.06
N LEU A 9 -24.49 -16.05 8.24
CA LEU A 9 -23.69 -15.20 9.11
C LEU A 9 -22.26 -15.20 8.55
N LEU A 10 -22.05 -14.49 7.44
CA LEU A 10 -20.72 -14.12 6.98
C LEU A 10 -20.24 -12.93 7.82
N LEU A 11 -19.83 -13.22 9.05
CA LEU A 11 -18.85 -12.40 9.75
C LEU A 11 -17.49 -12.63 9.08
N GLY A 12 -17.35 -12.16 7.84
CA GLY A 12 -16.05 -11.91 7.25
C GLY A 12 -15.56 -10.57 7.77
N TRP A 13 -15.02 -10.54 8.99
CA TRP A 13 -14.23 -9.41 9.43
C TRP A 13 -12.95 -9.44 8.58
N SER A 14 -12.94 -8.68 7.49
CA SER A 14 -11.74 -8.40 6.70
C SER A 14 -10.81 -7.52 7.53
N ALA A 15 -10.18 -8.13 8.53
CA ALA A 15 -9.10 -7.54 9.28
C ALA A 15 -7.89 -7.42 8.35
N GLY A 16 -7.65 -6.21 7.83
CA GLY A 16 -6.30 -5.74 7.55
C GLY A 16 -5.73 -6.01 6.16
N ALA A 17 -6.40 -5.56 5.09
CA ALA A 17 -5.66 -5.23 3.87
C ALA A 17 -4.91 -3.90 4.10
N SER A 18 -3.72 -3.98 4.70
CA SER A 18 -2.83 -2.82 4.88
C SER A 18 -1.87 -2.61 3.72
N ALA A 19 -1.93 -3.46 2.71
CA ALA A 19 -1.21 -3.32 1.47
C ALA A 19 -2.11 -2.61 0.44
N PHE A 20 -1.63 -1.50 -0.12
CA PHE A 20 -2.22 -0.84 -1.27
C PHE A 20 -1.50 -1.30 -2.53
N VAL A 21 -2.22 -1.43 -3.64
CA VAL A 21 -1.65 -1.77 -4.93
C VAL A 21 -1.74 -0.54 -5.83
N TYR A 22 -0.59 -0.08 -6.32
CA TYR A 22 -0.51 0.93 -7.36
C TYR A 22 -0.33 0.23 -8.70
N GLU A 23 -1.33 0.36 -9.57
CA GLU A 23 -1.24 -0.17 -10.93
C GLU A 23 -0.24 0.64 -11.75
N ALA A 24 0.65 -0.07 -12.44
CA ALA A 24 1.63 0.56 -13.32
C ALA A 24 1.90 -0.33 -14.53
N TYR A 25 2.17 0.29 -15.68
CA TYR A 25 2.34 -0.41 -16.96
C TYR A 25 3.48 -1.46 -16.94
N ASN A 26 4.48 -1.26 -16.08
CA ASN A 26 5.69 -2.08 -15.96
C ASN A 26 5.62 -3.06 -14.79
N GLY A 27 4.44 -3.32 -14.24
CA GLY A 27 4.22 -4.20 -13.10
C GLY A 27 3.69 -3.42 -11.90
N ASN A 28 2.72 -4.01 -11.21
CA ASN A 28 2.08 -3.39 -10.06
C ASN A 28 3.09 -3.20 -8.92
N VAL A 29 2.88 -2.14 -8.13
CA VAL A 29 3.68 -1.86 -6.93
C VAL A 29 2.81 -2.08 -5.72
N GLU A 30 3.18 -3.07 -4.91
CA GLU A 30 2.56 -3.32 -3.61
C GLU A 30 3.21 -2.41 -2.55
N PHE A 31 2.39 -1.60 -1.90
CA PHE A 31 2.80 -0.71 -0.82
C PHE A 31 2.21 -1.17 0.51
N ASP A 32 3.05 -1.70 1.40
CA ASP A 32 2.64 -2.07 2.76
C ASP A 32 2.58 -0.83 3.66
N HIS A 33 1.42 -0.18 3.72
CA HIS A 33 1.20 1.00 4.54
C HIS A 33 1.29 0.70 6.04
N ARG A 34 0.95 -0.52 6.49
CA ARG A 34 1.09 -0.89 7.90
C ARG A 34 2.55 -0.94 8.30
N PHE A 35 3.40 -1.60 7.50
CA PHE A 35 4.83 -1.63 7.77
C PHE A 35 5.41 -0.21 7.88
N HIS A 36 5.04 0.68 6.97
CA HIS A 36 5.52 2.07 6.99
C HIS A 36 4.99 2.84 8.21
N ARG A 37 3.69 2.74 8.51
CA ARG A 37 3.08 3.41 9.67
C ARG A 37 3.65 2.91 11.00
N ASP A 38 4.01 1.64 11.11
CA ASP A 38 4.61 1.09 12.33
C ASP A 38 6.05 1.60 12.57
N LYS A 39 6.67 2.25 11.55
CA LYS A 39 8.04 2.79 11.61
C LYS A 39 8.12 4.32 11.51
N PHE A 40 7.12 4.95 10.90
CA PHE A 40 7.14 6.36 10.56
C PHE A 40 5.86 7.05 11.03
N ALA A 41 5.99 8.32 11.42
CA ALA A 41 4.83 9.11 11.81
C ALA A 41 4.00 9.49 10.57
N CYS A 42 2.68 9.64 10.73
CA CYS A 42 1.77 9.98 9.62
C CYS A 42 2.22 11.23 8.83
N LYS A 43 2.80 12.22 9.54
CA LYS A 43 3.29 13.48 8.96
C LYS A 43 4.53 13.33 8.07
N GLU A 44 5.23 12.19 8.13
CA GLU A 44 6.36 11.93 7.22
C GLU A 44 5.87 11.64 5.79
N CYS A 45 4.59 11.33 5.61
CA CYS A 45 3.97 11.09 4.31
C CYS A 45 2.83 12.07 3.99
N HIS A 46 2.02 12.45 4.98
CA HIS A 46 0.85 13.30 4.79
C HIS A 46 1.06 14.69 5.39
N SER A 47 0.98 15.72 4.55
CA SER A 47 1.09 17.13 4.98
C SER A 47 -0.17 17.69 5.66
N GLY A 48 -1.23 16.88 5.80
CA GLY A 48 -2.51 17.24 6.39
C GLY A 48 -3.21 16.02 7.00
N PRO A 49 -4.53 16.08 7.23
CA PRO A 49 -5.31 14.92 7.63
C PRO A 49 -5.00 13.71 6.72
N PRO A 50 -4.59 12.56 7.26
CA PRO A 50 -4.25 11.39 6.45
C PRO A 50 -5.42 11.00 5.55
N GLY A 51 -5.12 10.73 4.29
CA GLY A 51 -6.10 10.42 3.26
C GLY A 51 -5.45 9.72 2.08
N HIS A 52 -6.25 9.42 1.06
CA HIS A 52 -5.74 8.82 -0.17
C HIS A 52 -4.73 9.76 -0.83
N MET A 53 -3.61 9.20 -1.29
CA MET A 53 -2.61 9.90 -2.09
C MET A 53 -2.59 9.28 -3.47
N GLU A 54 -2.83 10.13 -4.47
CA GLU A 54 -2.63 9.77 -5.87
C GLU A 54 -1.17 10.02 -6.25
N PHE A 55 -0.63 9.08 -7.01
CA PHE A 55 0.70 9.22 -7.58
C PHE A 55 0.63 8.96 -9.08
N ASP A 56 1.33 9.81 -9.83
CA ASP A 56 1.81 9.46 -11.16
C ASP A 56 3.23 8.86 -11.08
N ARG A 57 3.81 8.53 -12.23
CA ARG A 57 5.16 7.94 -12.32
C ARG A 57 6.22 8.81 -11.66
N GLU A 58 6.19 10.13 -11.88
CA GLU A 58 7.25 11.04 -11.43
C GLU A 58 7.16 11.30 -9.93
N SER A 59 5.95 11.59 -9.45
CA SER A 59 5.65 11.79 -8.05
C SER A 59 5.89 10.53 -7.22
N ALA A 60 5.53 9.33 -7.72
CA ALA A 60 5.83 8.05 -7.06
C ALA A 60 7.35 7.84 -6.92
N HIS A 61 8.11 8.00 -8.00
CA HIS A 61 9.57 7.81 -7.95
C HIS A 61 10.22 8.84 -7.03
N THR A 62 9.80 10.10 -7.09
CA THR A 62 10.35 11.14 -6.22
C THR A 62 10.05 10.86 -4.74
N PHE A 63 8.81 10.47 -4.44
CA PHE A 63 8.35 10.26 -3.07
C PHE A 63 8.95 8.98 -2.45
N CYS A 64 8.73 7.84 -3.11
CA CYS A 64 9.13 6.53 -2.60
C CYS A 64 10.66 6.37 -2.61
N ILE A 65 11.29 6.55 -3.77
CA ILE A 65 12.75 6.37 -3.91
C ILE A 65 13.47 7.45 -3.12
N GLY A 66 13.02 8.71 -3.17
CA GLY A 66 13.65 9.78 -2.41
C GLY A 66 13.64 9.53 -0.90
N CYS A 67 12.58 8.93 -0.34
CA CYS A 67 12.59 8.52 1.06
C CYS A 67 13.58 7.37 1.32
N HIS A 68 13.55 6.33 0.49
CA HIS A 68 14.43 5.17 0.62
C HIS A 68 15.91 5.53 0.49
N GLU A 69 16.26 6.47 -0.40
CA GLU A 69 17.61 7.01 -0.52
C GLU A 69 18.04 7.76 0.75
N ARG A 70 17.21 8.68 1.23
CA ARG A 70 17.51 9.46 2.45
C ARG A 70 17.67 8.57 3.68
N LYS A 71 16.83 7.54 3.82
CA LYS A 71 16.89 6.58 4.93
C LYS A 71 17.93 5.49 4.69
N LYS A 72 18.51 5.39 3.49
CA LYS A 72 19.39 4.30 3.04
C LYS A 72 18.78 2.92 3.30
N ALA A 73 17.46 2.80 3.08
CA ALA A 73 16.69 1.61 3.38
C ALA A 73 15.51 1.48 2.40
N GLY A 74 15.21 0.25 1.99
CA GLY A 74 14.19 -0.03 0.98
C GLY A 74 14.74 -0.05 -0.45
N PRO A 75 13.90 -0.40 -1.43
CA PRO A 75 14.29 -0.53 -2.83
C PRO A 75 14.57 0.82 -3.49
N ILE A 76 15.71 0.91 -4.18
CA ILE A 76 16.15 2.12 -4.92
C ILE A 76 16.88 1.81 -6.23
N LYS A 77 17.34 0.57 -6.44
CA LYS A 77 18.34 0.27 -7.49
C LYS A 77 17.73 -0.34 -8.73
N HIS A 78 16.80 -1.26 -8.57
CA HIS A 78 16.25 -2.01 -9.69
C HIS A 78 14.74 -1.84 -9.74
N CYS A 79 14.21 -1.55 -10.94
CA CYS A 79 12.78 -1.32 -11.14
C CYS A 79 11.93 -2.48 -10.59
N ALA A 80 12.42 -3.72 -10.77
CA ALA A 80 11.76 -4.95 -10.33
C ALA A 80 11.70 -5.15 -8.80
N GLU A 81 12.46 -4.37 -8.01
CA GLU A 81 12.35 -4.40 -6.55
C GLU A 81 11.04 -3.76 -6.06
N CYS A 82 10.46 -2.85 -6.85
CA CYS A 82 9.15 -2.25 -6.62
C CYS A 82 8.09 -2.81 -7.57
N HIS A 83 8.37 -2.81 -8.86
CA HIS A 83 7.45 -3.23 -9.92
C HIS A 83 7.52 -4.73 -10.11
N LYS A 84 6.67 -5.46 -9.39
CA LYS A 84 6.56 -6.90 -9.57
C LYS A 84 5.59 -7.17 -10.70
N VAL A 85 6.07 -7.81 -11.76
CA VAL A 85 5.19 -8.35 -12.79
C VAL A 85 4.47 -9.52 -12.13
N SER A 86 3.20 -9.29 -11.77
CA SER A 86 2.28 -10.31 -11.27
C SER A 86 1.93 -11.31 -12.35
#